data_AF-A0A958E0S8-F1
#
_entry.id   AF-A0A958E0S8-F1
#
_cell.length_a   1.000
_cell.length_b   1.000
_cell.length_c   1.000
_cell.angle_alpha   90.00
_cell.angle_beta   90.00
_cell.angle_gamma   90.00
#
_symmetry.space_group_name_H-M   'P 1'
#
loop_
_entity.id
_entity.type
_entity.pdbx_description
1 polymer ?
#
loop_
_entity_poly.entity_id
_entity_poly.type
_entity_poly.pdbx_seq_one_letter_code
_entity_poly.pdbx_strand_id
1 'polypeptide(L)'
;MGSRLNDSVLVVTGSDGEQFGTGFVIYKDDHSTYLLTCMHVVSAVGVENLKVAEQYASIVASDLEDNFDLCIIKVDAVLEFPELKLRIHDSAEASVTIFGYHQSGRLRIRSDLEAILVKSAELYSKKYAKHSKCWHLVVDGDNHHLDKGFSGGPIIDKSDDCVIGIVNQRKGDGKKGLAISVEALKEVWEDMPSGIMSVVKPQEHQILAVNESGPLMNFDKELASFEDIVANRDTQTRLISVYGPSSMGKSRLLREYKRLSVDYDCEMLSIDFKQQIDVEVCLQLIVDKFGLRHFSNFEQFLCNGRPEPLTREKEREWNRNLTRKFFLDLDNLHSDSHLVLFFDHYEKSDKDVKDWLNNAFLASNFRHTPIITVVAGQDELSVDRSWTNQRRFHLDGVSVDCYYRYVKQCKVSIDPEDIKKYHAVLRGSPGPFVTFVQGLILKK
;
A
#
# COMPACT_ATOMS: atom_id res chain seq x y z
N MET A 1 -3.61 -19.26 -12.90
CA MET A 1 -4.95 -18.75 -12.55
C MET A 1 -5.26 -17.37 -13.15
N GLY A 2 -4.27 -16.57 -13.58
CA GLY A 2 -4.51 -15.23 -14.16
C GLY A 2 -5.21 -15.13 -15.52
N SER A 3 -5.66 -16.22 -16.14
CA SER A 3 -6.32 -16.15 -17.45
C SER A 3 -7.77 -15.67 -17.38
N ARG A 4 -8.46 -15.81 -16.24
CA ARG A 4 -9.91 -15.53 -16.15
C ARG A 4 -10.26 -14.06 -15.91
N LEU A 5 -9.41 -13.30 -15.21
CA LEU A 5 -9.69 -11.89 -14.90
C LEU A 5 -9.58 -11.01 -16.14
N ASN A 6 -8.59 -11.29 -16.99
CA ASN A 6 -8.33 -10.52 -18.19
C ASN A 6 -9.46 -10.65 -19.22
N ASP A 7 -10.18 -11.79 -19.21
CA ASP A 7 -11.31 -12.04 -20.11
C ASP A 7 -12.51 -11.13 -19.82
N SER A 8 -12.60 -10.57 -18.61
CA SER A 8 -13.63 -9.57 -18.26
C SER A 8 -13.32 -8.17 -18.76
N VAL A 9 -12.12 -7.93 -19.30
CA VAL A 9 -11.60 -6.60 -19.67
C VAL A 9 -11.70 -6.40 -21.18
N LEU A 10 -12.56 -5.46 -21.58
CA LEU A 10 -13.03 -5.30 -22.93
C LEU A 10 -12.67 -3.92 -23.48
N VAL A 11 -12.45 -3.85 -24.79
CA VAL A 11 -12.24 -2.59 -25.47
C VAL A 11 -13.59 -1.87 -25.65
N VAL A 12 -13.60 -0.58 -25.31
CA VAL A 12 -14.74 0.32 -25.54
C VAL A 12 -14.40 1.17 -26.75
N THR A 13 -15.25 1.16 -27.78
CA THR A 13 -14.95 1.77 -29.09
C THR A 13 -16.10 2.56 -29.66
N GLY A 14 -15.79 3.49 -30.57
CA GLY A 14 -16.75 4.16 -31.44
C GLY A 14 -16.96 3.40 -32.75
N SER A 15 -17.72 4.00 -33.67
CA SER A 15 -18.00 3.44 -34.99
C SER A 15 -16.83 3.59 -35.97
N ASP A 16 -15.97 4.59 -35.78
CA ASP A 16 -14.76 4.81 -36.58
C ASP A 16 -13.56 3.94 -36.14
N GLY A 17 -13.61 3.43 -34.90
CA GLY A 17 -12.52 2.67 -34.28
C GLY A 17 -11.24 3.47 -34.03
N GLU A 18 -11.22 4.79 -34.19
CA GLU A 18 -10.03 5.60 -33.95
C GLU A 18 -9.86 5.89 -32.45
N GLN A 19 -10.96 6.26 -31.79
CA GLN A 19 -11.00 6.44 -30.34
C GLN A 19 -11.37 5.14 -29.64
N PHE A 20 -10.69 4.85 -28.54
CA PHE A 20 -11.01 3.70 -27.70
C PHE A 20 -10.54 3.92 -26.26
N GLY A 21 -11.09 3.11 -25.35
CA GLY A 21 -10.59 2.95 -24.00
C GLY A 21 -10.87 1.54 -23.50
N THR A 22 -10.80 1.36 -22.19
CA THR A 22 -11.05 0.08 -21.53
C THR A 22 -12.35 0.15 -20.72
N GLY A 23 -13.09 -0.94 -20.70
CA GLY A 23 -14.15 -1.19 -19.73
C GLY A 23 -14.10 -2.62 -19.25
N PHE A 24 -14.82 -2.95 -18.18
CA PHE A 24 -14.84 -4.30 -17.65
C PHE A 24 -16.20 -4.69 -17.09
N VAL A 25 -16.53 -5.98 -17.19
CA VAL A 25 -17.83 -6.51 -16.75
C VAL A 25 -17.91 -6.51 -15.23
N ILE A 26 -18.95 -5.87 -14.69
CA ILE A 26 -19.19 -5.78 -13.24
C ILE A 26 -20.49 -6.44 -12.79
N TYR A 27 -21.41 -6.66 -13.72
CA TYR A 27 -22.73 -7.24 -13.42
C TYR A 27 -23.41 -7.77 -14.68
N LYS A 28 -24.26 -8.78 -14.53
CA LYS A 28 -25.14 -9.34 -15.55
C LYS A 28 -26.51 -9.64 -14.95
N ASP A 29 -27.52 -9.46 -15.77
CA ASP A 29 -28.85 -10.02 -15.53
C ASP A 29 -29.20 -11.05 -16.61
N ASP A 30 -30.44 -11.50 -16.65
CA ASP A 30 -30.93 -12.52 -17.59
C ASP A 30 -30.85 -12.08 -19.06
N HIS A 31 -30.65 -10.78 -19.34
CA HIS A 31 -30.77 -10.20 -20.67
C HIS A 31 -29.57 -9.35 -21.09
N SER A 32 -28.78 -8.88 -20.12
CA SER A 32 -27.87 -7.75 -20.33
C SER A 32 -26.56 -7.92 -19.59
N THR A 33 -25.52 -7.27 -20.12
CA THR A 33 -24.20 -7.17 -19.49
C THR A 33 -23.89 -5.72 -19.19
N TYR A 34 -23.44 -5.47 -17.96
CA TYR A 34 -23.11 -4.14 -17.46
C TYR A 34 -21.59 -4.02 -17.28
N LEU A 35 -21.04 -2.95 -17.83
CA LEU A 35 -19.61 -2.65 -17.76
C LEU A 35 -19.38 -1.31 -17.09
N LEU A 36 -18.26 -1.24 -16.38
CA LEU A 36 -17.72 -0.01 -15.83
C LEU A 36 -16.56 0.51 -16.69
N THR A 37 -16.57 1.82 -16.94
CA THR A 37 -15.50 2.55 -17.63
C THR A 37 -15.46 4.01 -17.13
N CYS A 38 -14.60 4.83 -17.71
CA CYS A 38 -14.59 6.27 -17.45
C CYS A 38 -15.53 7.02 -18.39
N MET A 39 -16.11 8.13 -17.93
CA MET A 39 -17.01 8.93 -18.74
C MET A 39 -16.30 9.58 -19.92
N HIS A 40 -15.08 10.08 -19.74
CA HIS A 40 -14.31 10.66 -20.84
C HIS A 40 -14.00 9.65 -21.96
N VAL A 41 -13.92 8.35 -21.66
CA VAL A 41 -13.78 7.30 -22.69
C VAL A 41 -15.04 7.27 -23.54
N VAL A 42 -16.22 7.23 -22.90
CA VAL A 42 -17.52 7.23 -23.58
C VAL A 42 -17.73 8.52 -24.39
N SER A 43 -17.34 9.67 -23.83
CA SER A 43 -17.38 10.95 -24.54
C SER A 43 -16.46 10.99 -25.76
N ALA A 44 -15.26 10.41 -25.66
CA ALA A 44 -14.29 10.39 -26.76
C ALA A 44 -14.74 9.48 -27.91
N VAL A 45 -15.38 8.35 -27.62
CA VAL A 45 -15.89 7.43 -28.65
C VAL A 45 -17.23 7.86 -29.25
N GLY A 46 -17.99 8.69 -28.52
CA GLY A 46 -19.31 9.17 -28.89
C GLY A 46 -20.42 8.22 -28.43
N VAL A 47 -21.38 8.76 -27.68
CA VAL A 47 -22.47 8.01 -27.03
C VAL A 47 -23.31 7.20 -28.04
N GLU A 48 -23.64 7.78 -29.19
CA GLU A 48 -24.47 7.15 -30.23
C GLU A 48 -23.78 5.98 -30.93
N ASN A 49 -22.46 5.91 -30.86
CA ASN A 49 -21.64 4.94 -31.57
C ASN A 49 -20.91 3.98 -30.63
N LEU A 50 -21.25 4.03 -29.34
CA LEU A 50 -20.62 3.25 -28.29
C LEU A 50 -20.81 1.76 -28.54
N LYS A 51 -19.69 1.04 -28.62
CA LYS A 51 -19.64 -0.41 -28.81
C LYS A 51 -18.71 -1.10 -27.83
N VAL A 52 -19.08 -2.32 -27.48
CA VAL A 52 -18.28 -3.28 -26.71
C VAL A 52 -18.48 -4.65 -27.32
N ALA A 53 -17.39 -5.36 -27.62
CA ALA A 53 -17.43 -6.68 -28.26
C ALA A 53 -18.34 -6.72 -29.52
N GLU A 54 -18.20 -5.70 -30.38
CA GLU A 54 -19.00 -5.49 -31.60
C GLU A 54 -20.51 -5.27 -31.40
N GLN A 55 -20.96 -5.11 -30.17
CA GLN A 55 -22.37 -4.83 -29.84
C GLN A 55 -22.54 -3.39 -29.38
N TYR A 56 -23.69 -2.79 -29.73
CA TYR A 56 -24.04 -1.45 -29.26
C TYR A 56 -24.30 -1.46 -27.76
N ALA A 57 -23.88 -0.37 -27.10
CA ALA A 57 -24.12 -0.17 -25.69
C ALA A 57 -24.81 1.17 -25.43
N SER A 58 -25.60 1.23 -24.37
CA SER A 58 -26.23 2.45 -23.86
C SER A 58 -25.68 2.82 -22.49
N ILE A 59 -25.66 4.10 -22.15
CA ILE A 59 -25.32 4.56 -20.80
C ILE A 59 -26.50 4.23 -19.86
N VAL A 60 -26.19 3.59 -18.73
CA VAL A 60 -27.15 3.32 -17.64
C VAL A 60 -27.05 4.40 -16.57
N ALA A 61 -25.82 4.72 -16.19
CA ALA A 61 -25.50 5.66 -15.14
C ALA A 61 -24.19 6.34 -15.50
N SER A 62 -24.10 7.64 -15.30
CA SER A 62 -22.88 8.39 -15.62
C SER A 62 -22.83 9.68 -14.84
N ASP A 63 -21.63 10.12 -14.54
CA ASP A 63 -21.39 11.44 -13.98
C ASP A 63 -21.00 12.43 -15.07
N LEU A 64 -21.95 12.74 -15.95
CA LEU A 64 -21.77 13.65 -17.10
C LEU A 64 -21.45 15.09 -16.69
N GLU A 65 -21.79 15.48 -15.45
CA GLU A 65 -21.75 16.87 -15.00
C GLU A 65 -20.83 17.12 -13.78
N ASP A 66 -20.40 16.11 -13.00
CA ASP A 66 -19.96 16.36 -11.61
C ASP A 66 -18.83 15.50 -10.99
N ASN A 67 -17.74 15.37 -11.75
CA ASN A 67 -16.34 15.17 -11.31
C ASN A 67 -15.79 13.76 -11.06
N PHE A 68 -16.59 12.71 -10.87
CA PHE A 68 -16.03 11.37 -10.64
C PHE A 68 -15.61 10.66 -11.93
N ASP A 69 -16.06 11.11 -13.11
CA ASP A 69 -15.61 10.59 -14.41
C ASP A 69 -15.75 9.05 -14.52
N LEU A 70 -16.85 8.52 -13.98
CA LEU A 70 -17.25 7.11 -14.08
C LEU A 70 -18.52 6.98 -14.93
N CYS A 71 -18.62 5.87 -15.65
CA CYS A 71 -19.77 5.55 -16.49
C CYS A 71 -20.06 4.05 -16.46
N ILE A 72 -21.33 3.71 -16.25
CA ILE A 72 -21.89 2.37 -16.40
C ILE A 72 -22.56 2.30 -17.76
N ILE A 73 -22.14 1.33 -18.55
CA ILE A 73 -22.69 1.06 -19.88
C ILE A 73 -23.32 -0.33 -19.90
N LYS A 74 -24.39 -0.48 -20.66
CA LYS A 74 -25.16 -1.72 -20.80
C LYS A 74 -25.16 -2.17 -22.24
N VAL A 75 -24.87 -3.44 -22.43
CA VAL A 75 -25.12 -4.17 -23.68
C VAL A 75 -26.38 -5.00 -23.48
N ASP A 76 -27.36 -4.87 -24.38
CA ASP A 76 -28.60 -5.66 -24.37
C ASP A 76 -28.37 -7.11 -24.87
N ALA A 77 -27.35 -7.75 -24.33
CA ALA A 77 -27.03 -9.16 -24.49
C ALA A 77 -26.20 -9.66 -23.30
N VAL A 78 -26.36 -10.96 -23.00
CA VAL A 78 -25.51 -11.65 -22.02
C VAL A 78 -24.22 -12.10 -22.70
N LEU A 79 -23.14 -11.35 -22.51
CA LEU A 79 -21.82 -11.67 -23.08
C LEU A 79 -21.19 -12.84 -22.32
N GLU A 80 -20.30 -13.61 -22.95
CA GLU A 80 -19.65 -14.78 -22.33
C GLU A 80 -18.51 -14.43 -21.35
N PHE A 81 -18.24 -13.14 -21.11
CA PHE A 81 -17.13 -12.67 -20.28
C PHE A 81 -17.47 -12.68 -18.79
N PRO A 82 -16.60 -13.16 -17.87
CA PRO A 82 -16.95 -13.28 -16.46
C PRO A 82 -17.13 -11.90 -15.79
N GLU A 83 -17.88 -11.84 -14.69
CA GLU A 83 -18.00 -10.62 -13.86
C GLU A 83 -16.78 -10.46 -12.95
N LEU A 84 -16.28 -9.23 -12.82
CA LEU A 84 -15.28 -8.88 -11.82
C LEU A 84 -15.96 -8.41 -10.53
N LYS A 85 -15.47 -8.93 -9.40
CA LYS A 85 -15.98 -8.55 -8.08
C LYS A 85 -15.42 -7.19 -7.67
N LEU A 86 -16.28 -6.31 -7.18
CA LEU A 86 -15.89 -5.01 -6.66
C LEU A 86 -15.73 -5.07 -5.14
N ARG A 87 -14.67 -4.44 -4.63
CA ARG A 87 -14.43 -4.30 -3.20
C ARG A 87 -13.97 -2.90 -2.85
N ILE A 88 -14.55 -2.33 -1.80
CA ILE A 88 -14.08 -1.07 -1.23
C ILE A 88 -12.74 -1.30 -0.55
N HIS A 89 -11.77 -0.45 -0.87
CA HIS A 89 -10.41 -0.54 -0.35
C HIS A 89 -10.05 0.76 0.33
N ASP A 90 -9.45 0.68 1.52
CA ASP A 90 -9.15 1.86 2.35
C ASP A 90 -7.65 2.15 2.49
N SER A 91 -6.78 1.23 2.07
CA SER A 91 -5.34 1.37 2.23
C SER A 91 -4.70 2.05 1.02
N ALA A 92 -3.78 2.97 1.27
CA ALA A 92 -2.71 3.21 0.30
C ALA A 92 -1.72 2.04 0.36
N GLU A 93 -0.76 1.99 -0.56
CA GLU A 93 0.35 1.02 -0.60
C GLU A 93 0.01 -0.40 -1.07
N ALA A 94 -1.19 -0.62 -1.60
CA ALA A 94 -1.52 -1.91 -2.21
C ALA A 94 -0.73 -2.15 -3.51
N SER A 95 -0.16 -3.34 -3.65
CA SER A 95 0.36 -3.83 -4.93
C SER A 95 -0.81 -4.31 -5.79
N VAL A 96 -0.91 -3.74 -6.98
CA VAL A 96 -2.06 -3.93 -7.87
C VAL A 96 -1.62 -4.30 -9.27
N THR A 97 -2.52 -4.94 -10.00
CA THR A 97 -2.38 -5.17 -11.43
C THR A 97 -3.46 -4.36 -12.15
N ILE A 98 -3.04 -3.63 -13.19
CA ILE A 98 -3.90 -2.80 -14.01
C ILE A 98 -4.07 -3.48 -15.35
N PHE A 99 -5.31 -3.68 -15.80
CA PHE A 99 -5.58 -4.22 -17.12
C PHE A 99 -6.10 -3.13 -18.06
N GLY A 100 -5.63 -3.16 -19.31
CA GLY A 100 -6.10 -2.23 -20.33
C GLY A 100 -5.58 -2.58 -21.72
N TYR A 101 -5.66 -1.59 -22.61
CA TYR A 101 -5.24 -1.73 -23.99
C TYR A 101 -4.22 -0.65 -24.37
N HIS A 102 -3.26 -1.02 -25.22
CA HIS A 102 -2.41 -0.06 -25.92
C HIS A 102 -2.55 -0.22 -27.43
N GLN A 103 -2.24 0.82 -28.18
CA GLN A 103 -2.31 0.82 -29.63
C GLN A 103 -0.93 0.55 -30.22
N SER A 104 -0.83 -0.49 -31.06
CA SER A 104 0.36 -0.80 -31.85
C SER A 104 -0.02 -0.83 -33.33
N GLY A 105 0.18 0.30 -34.00
CA GLY A 105 -0.30 0.53 -35.36
C GLY A 105 -1.83 0.47 -35.43
N ARG A 106 -2.37 -0.51 -36.18
CA ARG A 106 -3.81 -0.76 -36.30
C ARG A 106 -4.33 -1.78 -35.28
N LEU A 107 -3.44 -2.43 -34.53
CA LEU A 107 -3.82 -3.43 -33.55
C LEU A 107 -4.00 -2.77 -32.19
N ARG A 108 -5.00 -3.26 -31.46
CA ARG A 108 -5.19 -2.96 -30.05
C ARG A 108 -4.73 -4.19 -29.27
N ILE A 109 -3.71 -4.00 -28.45
CA ILE A 109 -3.10 -5.08 -27.70
C ILE A 109 -3.52 -4.93 -26.26
N ARG A 110 -4.19 -5.96 -25.74
CA ARG A 110 -4.52 -6.08 -24.33
C ARG A 110 -3.23 -6.34 -23.54
N SER A 111 -3.02 -5.59 -22.47
CA SER A 111 -1.84 -5.70 -21.61
C SER A 111 -2.22 -5.47 -20.16
N ASP A 112 -1.43 -6.08 -19.28
CA ASP A 112 -1.42 -5.79 -17.86
C ASP A 112 -0.18 -4.98 -17.48
N LEU A 113 -0.30 -4.18 -16.42
CA LEU A 113 0.78 -3.41 -15.82
C LEU A 113 0.78 -3.63 -14.32
N GLU A 114 1.96 -3.80 -13.75
CA GLU A 114 2.14 -3.84 -12.31
C GLU A 114 2.30 -2.43 -11.77
N ALA A 115 1.61 -2.14 -10.66
CA ALA A 115 1.64 -0.82 -10.05
C ALA A 115 1.47 -0.89 -8.53
N ILE A 116 1.67 0.26 -7.89
CA ILE A 116 1.48 0.47 -6.46
C ILE A 116 0.59 1.71 -6.26
N LEU A 117 -0.39 1.60 -5.36
CA LEU A 117 -1.12 2.77 -4.85
C LEU A 117 -0.19 3.52 -3.88
N VAL A 118 0.16 4.78 -4.10
CA VAL A 118 1.17 5.46 -3.24
C VAL A 118 0.59 6.51 -2.31
N LYS A 119 -0.53 7.14 -2.67
CA LYS A 119 -1.12 8.23 -1.88
C LYS A 119 -2.62 8.26 -2.09
N SER A 120 -3.39 8.25 -1.01
CA SER A 120 -4.82 8.56 -1.06
C SER A 120 -5.03 10.07 -1.22
N ALA A 121 -6.02 10.42 -2.01
CA ALA A 121 -6.54 11.76 -2.15
C ALA A 121 -8.07 11.68 -2.22
N GLU A 122 -8.72 12.83 -2.21
CA GLU A 122 -10.17 12.92 -2.32
C GLU A 122 -10.55 13.68 -3.58
N LEU A 123 -11.53 13.13 -4.30
CA LEU A 123 -12.25 13.82 -5.35
C LEU A 123 -13.46 14.50 -4.73
N TYR A 124 -13.58 15.80 -4.98
CA TYR A 124 -14.72 16.61 -4.57
C TYR A 124 -15.70 16.76 -5.73
N SER A 125 -16.95 16.32 -5.52
CA SER A 125 -18.06 16.65 -6.41
C SER A 125 -18.77 17.92 -5.91
N LYS A 126 -19.22 18.78 -6.83
CA LYS A 126 -20.02 19.96 -6.43
C LYS A 126 -21.48 19.58 -6.19
N LYS A 127 -21.97 18.55 -6.87
CA LYS A 127 -23.36 18.05 -6.78
C LYS A 127 -23.57 17.06 -5.64
N TYR A 128 -22.62 16.16 -5.44
CA TYR A 128 -22.67 15.27 -4.29
C TYR A 128 -21.93 15.96 -3.14
N ALA A 129 -22.59 16.23 -2.02
CA ALA A 129 -21.96 16.77 -0.80
C ALA A 129 -21.02 15.75 -0.11
N LYS A 130 -20.37 14.91 -0.92
CA LYS A 130 -19.57 13.76 -0.52
C LYS A 130 -18.28 13.70 -1.34
N HIS A 131 -17.28 13.15 -0.69
CA HIS A 131 -15.95 12.93 -1.22
C HIS A 131 -15.85 11.48 -1.67
N SER A 132 -15.23 11.22 -2.82
CA SER A 132 -14.80 9.87 -3.16
C SER A 132 -13.29 9.75 -3.06
N LYS A 133 -12.82 8.63 -2.53
CA LYS A 133 -11.39 8.33 -2.50
C LYS A 133 -10.85 8.15 -3.91
N CYS A 134 -9.65 8.65 -4.11
CA CYS A 134 -8.82 8.38 -5.27
C CYS A 134 -7.39 8.07 -4.81
N TRP A 135 -6.61 7.43 -5.67
CA TRP A 135 -5.21 7.12 -5.38
C TRP A 135 -4.31 7.59 -6.49
N HIS A 136 -3.12 8.04 -6.09
CA HIS A 136 -2.01 8.12 -7.01
C HIS A 136 -1.46 6.72 -7.27
N LEU A 137 -1.22 6.44 -8.55
CA LEU A 137 -0.59 5.21 -9.03
C LEU A 137 0.86 5.48 -9.39
N VAL A 138 1.72 4.50 -9.12
CA VAL A 138 3.08 4.42 -9.68
C VAL A 138 3.23 3.08 -10.36
N VAL A 139 3.53 3.10 -11.67
CA VAL A 139 3.75 1.90 -12.48
C VAL A 139 5.15 1.36 -12.22
N ASP A 140 5.26 0.05 -12.00
CA ASP A 140 6.52 -0.65 -11.78
C ASP A 140 7.19 -1.06 -13.10
N GLY A 141 8.52 -0.92 -13.16
CA GLY A 141 9.37 -1.28 -14.30
C GLY A 141 9.68 -0.13 -15.26
N ASP A 142 10.91 -0.10 -15.78
CA ASP A 142 11.46 1.01 -16.58
C ASP A 142 10.78 1.19 -17.96
N ASN A 143 10.20 0.14 -18.53
CA ASN A 143 9.58 0.19 -19.87
C ASN A 143 8.03 0.20 -19.86
N HIS A 144 7.43 0.19 -18.68
CA HIS A 144 5.97 0.17 -18.53
C HIS A 144 5.39 1.57 -18.34
N HIS A 145 4.30 1.89 -19.02
CA HIS A 145 3.66 3.20 -18.92
C HIS A 145 2.15 3.09 -19.14
N LEU A 146 1.40 3.94 -18.44
CA LEU A 146 -0.04 4.10 -18.64
C LEU A 146 -0.29 4.83 -19.96
N ASP A 147 -0.79 4.08 -20.94
CA ASP A 147 -1.30 4.63 -22.18
C ASP A 147 -2.75 5.10 -22.07
N LYS A 148 -3.18 5.92 -23.04
CA LYS A 148 -4.56 6.41 -23.11
C LYS A 148 -5.58 5.28 -23.06
N GLY A 149 -5.28 4.15 -23.69
CA GLY A 149 -6.15 2.99 -23.75
C GLY A 149 -6.32 2.26 -22.42
N PHE A 150 -5.53 2.57 -21.37
CA PHE A 150 -5.76 2.06 -20.01
C PHE A 150 -6.87 2.79 -19.26
N SER A 151 -7.31 3.96 -19.73
CA SER A 151 -8.37 4.72 -19.07
C SER A 151 -9.68 3.92 -19.06
N GLY A 152 -10.35 3.89 -17.92
CA GLY A 152 -11.50 3.02 -17.65
C GLY A 152 -11.14 1.58 -17.28
N GLY A 153 -9.85 1.22 -17.30
CA GLY A 153 -9.38 -0.12 -16.94
C GLY A 153 -9.46 -0.41 -15.44
N PRO A 154 -9.69 -1.68 -15.04
CA PRO A 154 -9.78 -2.05 -13.64
C PRO A 154 -8.39 -2.07 -12.99
N ILE A 155 -8.37 -1.70 -11.72
CA ILE A 155 -7.23 -1.85 -10.82
C ILE A 155 -7.57 -3.00 -9.87
N ILE A 156 -6.86 -4.11 -10.05
CA ILE A 156 -7.10 -5.36 -9.31
C ILE A 156 -6.09 -5.46 -8.17
N ASP A 157 -6.61 -5.62 -6.95
CA ASP A 157 -5.80 -5.96 -5.79
C ASP A 157 -5.26 -7.38 -5.95
N LYS A 158 -3.94 -7.53 -5.94
CA LYS A 158 -3.27 -8.84 -6.13
C LYS A 158 -3.56 -9.82 -5.03
N SER A 159 -4.05 -9.33 -3.90
CA SER A 159 -4.34 -10.18 -2.78
C SER A 159 -5.56 -11.06 -3.12
N ASP A 160 -6.73 -10.49 -3.40
CA ASP A 160 -7.99 -11.23 -3.57
C ASP A 160 -8.60 -11.19 -4.98
N ASP A 161 -7.86 -10.70 -5.97
CA ASP A 161 -8.33 -10.59 -7.35
C ASP A 161 -9.61 -9.72 -7.47
N CYS A 162 -9.86 -8.83 -6.51
CA CYS A 162 -11.00 -7.90 -6.54
C CYS A 162 -10.60 -6.56 -7.16
N VAL A 163 -11.55 -5.94 -7.86
CA VAL A 163 -11.37 -4.59 -8.40
C VAL A 163 -11.61 -3.59 -7.27
N ILE A 164 -10.59 -2.78 -7.01
CA ILE A 164 -10.60 -1.77 -5.94
C ILE A 164 -10.64 -0.34 -6.49
N GLY A 165 -10.32 -0.16 -7.77
CA GLY A 165 -10.39 1.14 -8.42
C GLY A 165 -10.42 1.05 -9.94
N ILE A 166 -10.54 2.21 -10.56
CA ILE A 166 -10.60 2.40 -12.01
C ILE A 166 -9.51 3.39 -12.39
N VAL A 167 -8.73 3.08 -13.42
CA VAL A 167 -7.74 4.02 -13.97
C VAL A 167 -8.48 5.18 -14.61
N ASN A 168 -8.22 6.38 -14.10
CA ASN A 168 -8.88 7.59 -14.59
C ASN A 168 -7.99 8.36 -15.58
N GLN A 169 -6.79 8.72 -15.16
CA GLN A 169 -5.89 9.52 -16.00
C GLN A 169 -4.43 9.14 -15.79
N ARG A 170 -3.66 9.19 -16.87
CA ARG A 170 -2.21 9.17 -16.81
C ARG A 170 -1.67 10.56 -16.45
N LYS A 171 -0.54 10.62 -15.75
CA LYS A 171 0.20 11.86 -15.47
C LYS A 171 1.60 11.79 -16.07
N GLY A 172 2.02 12.89 -16.71
CA GLY A 172 3.36 13.01 -17.30
C GLY A 172 3.63 11.97 -18.39
N ASP A 173 4.70 11.21 -18.21
CA ASP A 173 5.19 10.15 -19.11
C ASP A 173 4.42 8.83 -18.98
N GLY A 174 3.42 8.74 -18.10
CA GLY A 174 2.63 7.53 -17.86
C GLY A 174 3.21 6.62 -16.77
N LYS A 175 4.31 7.00 -16.11
CA LYS A 175 4.79 6.29 -14.89
C LYS A 175 3.90 6.53 -13.68
N LYS A 176 3.11 7.59 -13.72
CA LYS A 176 2.15 7.95 -12.66
C LYS A 176 0.75 8.05 -13.23
N GLY A 177 -0.24 7.78 -12.39
CA GLY A 177 -1.65 7.89 -12.75
C GLY A 177 -2.52 8.30 -11.59
N LEU A 178 -3.80 8.51 -11.87
CA LEU A 178 -4.85 8.64 -10.88
C LEU A 178 -5.81 7.47 -11.03
N ALA A 179 -6.17 6.88 -9.91
CA ALA A 179 -7.17 5.84 -9.74
C ALA A 179 -8.36 6.39 -8.99
N ILE A 180 -9.58 6.01 -9.37
CA ILE A 180 -10.80 6.35 -8.63
C ILE A 180 -11.30 5.10 -7.91
N SER A 181 -11.65 5.24 -6.64
CA SER A 181 -12.23 4.14 -5.85
C SER A 181 -13.53 3.65 -6.47
N VAL A 182 -13.71 2.33 -6.49
CA VAL A 182 -15.01 1.72 -6.84
C VAL A 182 -16.14 2.17 -5.90
N GLU A 183 -15.82 2.72 -4.73
CA GLU A 183 -16.81 3.30 -3.82
C GLU A 183 -17.61 4.44 -4.46
N ALA A 184 -17.01 5.22 -5.37
CA ALA A 184 -17.68 6.35 -6.03
C ALA A 184 -18.93 5.91 -6.82
N LEU A 185 -19.01 4.64 -7.23
CA LEU A 185 -20.15 4.10 -7.96
C LEU A 185 -21.45 4.16 -7.17
N LYS A 186 -21.39 4.15 -5.82
CA LYS A 186 -22.59 4.32 -4.98
C LYS A 186 -23.27 5.67 -5.20
N GLU A 187 -22.52 6.67 -5.63
CA GLU A 187 -23.04 8.02 -5.91
C GLU A 187 -23.45 8.18 -7.38
N VAL A 188 -22.84 7.40 -8.28
CA VAL A 188 -23.11 7.49 -9.73
C VAL A 188 -24.29 6.61 -10.15
N TRP A 189 -24.49 5.44 -9.52
CA TRP A 189 -25.51 4.47 -9.89
C TRP A 189 -26.51 4.29 -8.74
N GLU A 190 -27.54 5.14 -8.71
CA GLU A 190 -28.55 5.18 -7.63
C GLU A 190 -29.30 3.85 -7.47
N ASP A 191 -29.74 3.26 -8.59
CA ASP A 191 -30.45 1.96 -8.65
C ASP A 191 -29.50 0.76 -8.78
N MET A 192 -28.29 0.84 -8.23
CA MET A 192 -27.29 -0.22 -8.33
C MET A 192 -27.80 -1.52 -7.66
N PRO A 193 -27.78 -2.67 -8.36
CA PRO A 193 -28.14 -3.96 -7.77
C PRO A 193 -27.33 -4.30 -6.52
N SER A 194 -28.02 -4.82 -5.49
CA SER A 194 -27.37 -5.32 -4.28
C SER A 194 -26.46 -6.50 -4.59
N GLY A 195 -25.24 -6.50 -4.07
CA GLY A 195 -24.28 -7.60 -4.24
C GLY A 195 -23.19 -7.34 -5.29
N ILE A 196 -23.28 -6.27 -6.06
CA ILE A 196 -22.19 -5.83 -6.97
C ILE A 196 -20.94 -5.45 -6.17
N MET A 197 -21.14 -4.74 -5.05
CA MET A 197 -20.06 -4.39 -4.12
C MET A 197 -20.07 -5.29 -2.90
N SER A 198 -18.92 -5.87 -2.62
CA SER A 198 -18.64 -6.40 -1.30
C SER A 198 -18.08 -5.28 -0.41
N VAL A 199 -18.85 -4.88 0.59
CA VAL A 199 -18.31 -4.13 1.73
C VAL A 199 -17.65 -5.15 2.64
N VAL A 200 -16.46 -5.60 2.25
CA VAL A 200 -15.57 -6.20 3.24
C VAL A 200 -15.11 -5.01 4.08
N LYS A 201 -15.72 -4.80 5.26
CA LYS A 201 -15.06 -4.00 6.31
C LYS A 201 -13.60 -4.45 6.30
N PRO A 202 -12.59 -3.57 6.28
CA PRO A 202 -11.20 -3.98 6.21
C PRO A 202 -10.99 -5.06 7.27
N GLN A 203 -11.05 -6.32 6.82
CA GLN A 203 -10.49 -7.42 7.55
C GLN A 203 -9.03 -7.17 7.25
N GLU A 204 -8.41 -6.35 8.09
CA GLU A 204 -6.97 -6.35 8.21
C GLU A 204 -6.57 -7.84 8.23
N HIS A 205 -5.94 -8.27 7.14
CA HIS A 205 -5.35 -9.59 6.97
C HIS A 205 -6.35 -10.76 6.87
N GLN A 206 -6.84 -11.07 5.66
CA GLN A 206 -7.23 -12.46 5.34
C GLN A 206 -6.65 -13.03 4.05
N ILE A 207 -5.83 -12.29 3.32
CA ILE A 207 -5.31 -12.78 2.04
C ILE A 207 -3.81 -13.12 2.07
N LEU A 208 -3.17 -12.90 3.21
CA LEU A 208 -1.90 -13.55 3.55
C LEU A 208 -2.11 -14.78 4.46
N ALA A 209 -3.37 -15.14 4.77
CA ALA A 209 -3.74 -16.14 5.77
C ALA A 209 -3.33 -17.59 5.45
N VAL A 210 -2.87 -17.92 4.24
CA VAL A 210 -2.36 -19.27 3.97
C VAL A 210 -0.92 -19.46 4.51
N ASN A 211 -0.19 -18.39 4.85
CA ASN A 211 1.19 -18.48 5.36
C ASN A 211 1.48 -17.66 6.64
N GLU A 212 0.48 -17.01 7.25
CA GLU A 212 0.72 -16.02 8.30
C GLU A 212 0.76 -16.53 9.74
N SER A 213 0.11 -17.65 10.05
CA SER A 213 0.15 -18.28 11.38
C SER A 213 1.29 -19.29 11.53
N GLY A 214 2.26 -19.26 10.61
CA GLY A 214 3.41 -20.16 10.67
C GLY A 214 4.22 -19.94 11.94
N PRO A 215 4.86 -20.99 12.47
CA PRO A 215 5.73 -20.87 13.63
C PRO A 215 6.81 -19.78 13.44
N LEU A 216 7.17 -19.09 14.52
CA LEU A 216 8.24 -18.09 14.48
C LEU A 216 9.59 -18.75 14.76
N MET A 217 10.65 -18.22 14.15
CA MET A 217 12.00 -18.75 14.32
C MET A 217 12.83 -17.79 15.15
N ASN A 218 12.86 -18.00 16.47
CA ASN A 218 13.75 -17.33 17.42
C ASN A 218 13.56 -15.80 17.54
N PHE A 219 12.32 -15.36 17.76
CA PHE A 219 11.99 -13.96 18.07
C PHE A 219 11.47 -13.75 19.49
N ASP A 220 11.60 -14.74 20.37
CA ASP A 220 10.97 -14.74 21.70
C ASP A 220 11.38 -13.52 22.53
N LYS A 221 12.67 -13.13 22.46
CA LYS A 221 13.22 -11.98 23.21
C LYS A 221 12.73 -10.66 22.64
N GLU A 222 12.74 -10.54 21.32
CA GLU A 222 12.32 -9.37 20.57
C GLU A 222 10.82 -9.08 20.83
N LEU A 223 9.99 -10.10 20.68
CA LEU A 223 8.54 -10.02 20.88
C LEU A 223 8.18 -9.72 22.33
N ALA A 224 8.78 -10.42 23.30
CA ALA A 224 8.53 -10.15 24.71
C ALA A 224 8.91 -8.70 25.09
N SER A 225 10.05 -8.21 24.59
CA SER A 225 10.46 -6.84 24.85
C SER A 225 9.54 -5.82 24.21
N PHE A 226 9.01 -6.08 23.01
CA PHE A 226 8.05 -5.19 22.37
C PHE A 226 6.69 -5.21 23.08
N GLU A 227 6.21 -6.40 23.44
CA GLU A 227 4.99 -6.60 24.23
C GLU A 227 5.06 -5.81 25.54
N ASP A 228 6.16 -5.90 26.28
CA ASP A 228 6.32 -5.14 27.53
C ASP A 228 6.23 -3.62 27.30
N ILE A 229 6.67 -3.11 26.15
CA ILE A 229 6.60 -1.68 25.81
C ILE A 229 5.16 -1.27 25.48
N VAL A 230 4.49 -1.99 24.57
CA VAL A 230 3.11 -1.65 24.16
C VAL A 230 2.08 -1.95 25.25
N ALA A 231 2.35 -2.92 26.14
CA ALA A 231 1.58 -3.18 27.35
C ALA A 231 1.87 -2.19 28.49
N ASN A 232 2.72 -1.18 28.24
CA ASN A 232 3.13 -0.15 29.20
C ASN A 232 3.81 -0.70 30.48
N ARG A 233 4.41 -1.89 30.41
CA ARG A 233 5.24 -2.50 31.48
C ARG A 233 6.68 -1.95 31.45
N ASP A 234 7.20 -1.64 30.26
CA ASP A 234 8.44 -0.89 30.04
C ASP A 234 8.10 0.53 29.57
N THR A 235 7.93 1.45 30.53
CA THR A 235 7.60 2.86 30.26
C THR A 235 8.83 3.70 29.87
N GLN A 236 10.04 3.13 29.95
CA GLN A 236 11.28 3.87 29.73
C GLN A 236 11.75 3.73 28.28
N THR A 237 11.59 2.55 27.69
CA THR A 237 11.99 2.31 26.31
C THR A 237 11.02 2.99 25.34
N ARG A 238 11.55 3.81 24.44
CA ARG A 238 10.78 4.47 23.36
C ARG A 238 11.38 4.26 21.98
N LEU A 239 12.55 3.64 21.90
CA LEU A 239 13.23 3.33 20.65
C LEU A 239 13.62 1.85 20.61
N ILE A 240 13.27 1.18 19.51
CA ILE A 240 13.74 -0.16 19.18
C ILE A 240 14.46 -0.10 17.84
N SER A 241 15.71 -0.54 17.82
CA SER A 241 16.49 -0.71 16.60
C SER A 241 16.57 -2.20 16.26
N VAL A 242 16.09 -2.58 15.07
CA VAL A 242 16.16 -3.94 14.54
C VAL A 242 17.04 -3.94 13.30
N TYR A 243 18.23 -4.51 13.38
CA TYR A 243 19.17 -4.48 12.26
C TYR A 243 19.79 -5.85 12.00
N GLY A 244 20.33 -6.04 10.81
CA GLY A 244 21.01 -7.28 10.43
C GLY A 244 20.91 -7.57 8.93
N PRO A 245 21.57 -8.62 8.43
CA PRO A 245 21.59 -8.95 7.01
C PRO A 245 20.19 -9.17 6.39
N SER A 246 20.15 -9.16 5.05
CA SER A 246 18.95 -9.56 4.31
C SER A 246 18.52 -10.99 4.67
N SER A 247 17.21 -11.24 4.62
CA SER A 247 16.62 -12.56 4.89
C SER A 247 16.76 -13.10 6.32
N MET A 248 17.14 -12.26 7.30
CA MET A 248 17.15 -12.60 8.72
C MET A 248 15.79 -12.47 9.43
N GLY A 249 14.73 -12.25 8.66
CA GLY A 249 13.36 -12.22 9.19
C GLY A 249 12.92 -10.88 9.80
N LYS A 250 13.64 -9.77 9.57
CA LYS A 250 13.25 -8.41 10.00
C LYS A 250 11.79 -8.09 9.64
N SER A 251 11.39 -8.24 8.38
CA SER A 251 10.02 -7.98 7.94
C SER A 251 8.98 -8.93 8.54
N ARG A 252 9.39 -10.13 8.98
CA ARG A 252 8.50 -11.02 9.75
C ARG A 252 8.35 -10.50 11.18
N LEU A 253 9.44 -10.11 11.84
CA LEU A 253 9.40 -9.54 13.18
C LEU A 253 8.57 -8.25 13.23
N LEU A 254 8.75 -7.34 12.27
CA LEU A 254 7.95 -6.12 12.18
C LEU A 254 6.45 -6.39 12.01
N ARG A 255 6.07 -7.43 11.25
CA ARG A 255 4.66 -7.83 11.15
C ARG A 255 4.10 -8.30 12.48
N GLU A 256 4.87 -9.05 13.26
CA GLU A 256 4.45 -9.47 14.60
C GLU A 256 4.39 -8.29 15.58
N TYR A 257 5.29 -7.31 15.47
CA TYR A 257 5.16 -6.07 16.22
C TYR A 257 3.88 -5.33 15.85
N LYS A 258 3.55 -5.20 14.56
CA LYS A 258 2.29 -4.59 14.13
C LYS A 258 1.07 -5.33 14.69
N ARG A 259 1.09 -6.66 14.65
CA ARG A 259 0.04 -7.50 15.23
C ARG A 259 -0.11 -7.24 16.74
N LEU A 260 0.99 -7.22 17.48
CA LEU A 260 0.99 -6.90 18.91
C LEU A 260 0.48 -5.48 19.17
N SER A 261 0.85 -4.48 18.36
CA SER A 261 0.29 -3.13 18.50
C SER A 261 -1.24 -3.12 18.41
N VAL A 262 -1.83 -3.89 17.48
CA VAL A 262 -3.30 -4.04 17.38
C VAL A 262 -3.86 -4.73 18.63
N ASP A 263 -3.22 -5.82 19.10
CA ASP A 263 -3.65 -6.54 20.30
C ASP A 263 -3.68 -5.64 21.55
N TYR A 264 -2.87 -4.59 21.59
CA TYR A 264 -2.76 -3.60 22.67
C TYR A 264 -3.40 -2.24 22.32
N ASP A 265 -4.26 -2.16 21.31
CA ASP A 265 -5.00 -0.96 20.91
C ASP A 265 -4.11 0.28 20.68
N CYS A 266 -2.91 0.03 20.13
CA CYS A 266 -1.98 1.09 19.76
C CYS A 266 -2.22 1.52 18.31
N GLU A 267 -2.22 2.83 18.08
CA GLU A 267 -2.19 3.35 16.72
C GLU A 267 -0.85 3.05 16.07
N MET A 268 -0.84 2.95 14.74
CA MET A 268 0.38 2.64 13.99
C MET A 268 0.54 3.50 12.74
N LEU A 269 1.80 3.80 12.42
CA LEU A 269 2.21 4.37 11.15
C LEU A 269 3.46 3.66 10.65
N SER A 270 3.47 3.27 9.38
CA SER A 270 4.64 2.70 8.71
C SER A 270 5.18 3.69 7.69
N ILE A 271 6.50 3.82 7.66
CA ILE A 271 7.23 4.66 6.72
C ILE A 271 8.30 3.76 6.09
N ASP A 272 8.15 3.44 4.80
CA ASP A 272 9.11 2.64 4.06
C ASP A 272 10.07 3.54 3.27
N PHE A 273 11.34 3.55 3.67
CA PHE A 273 12.35 4.37 3.01
C PHE A 273 12.74 3.91 1.60
N LYS A 274 12.24 2.76 1.12
CA LYS A 274 12.32 2.41 -0.31
C LYS A 274 11.61 3.42 -1.20
N GLN A 275 10.60 4.12 -0.66
CA GLN A 275 9.83 5.11 -1.41
C GLN A 275 10.55 6.47 -1.57
N GLN A 276 11.77 6.62 -1.04
CA GLN A 276 12.56 7.87 -1.09
C GLN A 276 11.79 9.09 -0.53
N ILE A 277 11.19 8.89 0.63
CA ILE A 277 10.40 9.91 1.34
C ILE A 277 11.35 10.92 2.00
N ASP A 278 11.10 12.22 1.80
CA ASP A 278 11.85 13.28 2.46
C ASP A 278 11.39 13.54 3.91
N VAL A 279 12.11 14.42 4.61
CA VAL A 279 11.83 14.75 6.02
C VAL A 279 10.44 15.38 6.21
N GLU A 280 10.05 16.29 5.31
CA GLU A 280 8.79 17.03 5.42
C GLU A 280 7.60 16.08 5.28
N VAL A 281 7.66 15.17 4.30
CA VAL A 281 6.65 14.14 4.09
C VAL A 281 6.60 13.16 5.27
N CYS A 282 7.75 12.75 5.83
CA CYS A 282 7.77 11.90 7.03
C CYS A 282 7.03 12.55 8.21
N LEU A 283 7.31 13.83 8.47
CA LEU A 283 6.66 14.57 9.56
C LEU A 283 5.17 14.76 9.28
N GLN A 284 4.79 15.11 8.05
CA GLN A 284 3.39 15.28 7.67
C GLN A 284 2.58 13.99 7.87
N LEU A 285 3.11 12.82 7.49
CA LEU A 285 2.45 11.53 7.71
C LEU A 285 2.17 11.26 9.20
N ILE A 286 3.09 11.68 10.09
CA ILE A 286 2.91 11.56 11.54
C ILE A 286 1.85 12.56 12.04
N VAL A 287 1.92 13.82 11.57
CA VAL A 287 0.94 14.86 11.91
C VAL A 287 -0.47 14.46 11.47
N ASP A 288 -0.63 13.87 10.29
CA ASP A 288 -1.92 13.44 9.75
C ASP A 288 -2.58 12.36 10.63
N LYS A 289 -1.79 11.53 11.33
CA LYS A 289 -2.33 10.53 12.28
C LYS A 289 -2.95 11.16 13.50
N PHE A 290 -2.30 12.17 14.07
CA PHE A 290 -2.83 12.89 15.23
C PHE A 290 -3.86 13.97 14.84
N GLY A 291 -3.80 14.46 13.60
CA GLY A 291 -4.60 15.56 13.07
C GLY A 291 -3.90 16.92 13.18
N LEU A 292 -3.87 17.65 12.05
CA LEU A 292 -3.16 18.93 11.90
C LEU A 292 -3.53 20.00 12.94
N ARG A 293 -4.77 20.00 13.44
CA ARG A 293 -5.24 20.95 14.48
C ARG A 293 -4.41 20.92 15.77
N HIS A 294 -3.71 19.82 16.04
CA HIS A 294 -2.84 19.69 17.21
C HIS A 294 -1.41 20.18 16.95
N PHE A 295 -1.09 20.53 15.70
CA PHE A 295 0.24 20.86 15.22
C PHE A 295 0.32 22.30 14.69
N SER A 296 -0.17 23.24 15.51
CA SER A 296 -0.27 24.65 15.13
C SER A 296 1.08 25.32 14.84
N ASN A 297 2.14 25.00 15.61
CA ASN A 297 3.46 25.56 15.36
C ASN A 297 4.08 25.02 14.07
N PHE A 298 3.88 23.73 13.80
CA PHE A 298 4.30 23.05 12.57
C PHE A 298 3.56 23.62 11.35
N GLU A 299 2.23 23.72 11.42
CA GLU A 299 1.39 24.29 10.35
C GLU A 299 1.78 25.75 10.07
N GLN A 300 1.90 26.58 11.12
CA GLN A 300 2.31 27.98 10.96
C GLN A 300 3.69 28.09 10.30
N PHE A 301 4.62 27.18 10.63
CA PHE A 301 5.95 27.18 10.01
C PHE A 301 5.89 26.83 8.53
N LEU A 302 5.08 25.83 8.13
CA LEU A 302 4.85 25.51 6.72
C LEU A 302 4.20 26.68 5.96
N CYS A 303 3.22 27.36 6.57
CA CYS A 303 2.52 28.51 5.99
C CYS A 303 3.44 29.72 5.73
N ASN A 304 4.55 29.86 6.45
CA ASN A 304 5.55 30.91 6.17
C ASN A 304 6.32 30.67 4.86
N GLY A 305 6.11 29.51 4.23
CA GLY A 305 6.68 29.14 2.95
C GLY A 305 8.10 28.61 3.08
N ARG A 306 8.40 27.57 2.31
CA ARG A 306 9.76 27.08 2.12
C ARG A 306 10.53 28.10 1.27
N PRO A 307 11.65 28.67 1.74
CA PRO A 307 12.39 29.66 0.96
C PRO A 307 13.00 28.99 -0.26
N GLU A 308 12.69 29.42 -1.49
CA GLU A 308 13.31 28.84 -2.70
C GLU A 308 14.31 29.82 -3.35
N PRO A 309 15.42 29.32 -3.94
CA PRO A 309 15.97 27.96 -3.86
C PRO A 309 16.80 27.73 -2.58
N LEU A 310 16.76 26.51 -2.01
CA LEU A 310 17.60 26.14 -0.87
C LEU A 310 18.91 25.51 -1.35
N THR A 311 20.01 25.98 -0.78
CA THR A 311 21.23 25.17 -0.72
C THR A 311 20.99 23.99 0.23
N ARG A 312 21.76 22.90 0.11
CA ARG A 312 21.67 21.75 1.04
C ARG A 312 21.77 22.15 2.52
N GLU A 313 22.55 23.18 2.83
CA GLU A 313 22.68 23.70 4.19
C GLU A 313 21.38 24.37 4.67
N LYS A 314 20.76 25.20 3.84
CA LYS A 314 19.47 25.83 4.17
C LYS A 314 18.33 24.80 4.24
N GLU A 315 18.38 23.74 3.45
CA GLU A 315 17.43 22.62 3.55
C GLU A 315 17.57 21.85 4.86
N ARG A 316 18.80 21.57 5.30
CA ARG A 316 19.06 20.97 6.61
C ARG A 316 18.58 21.88 7.75
N GLU A 317 18.78 23.19 7.63
CA GLU A 317 18.28 24.18 8.59
C GLU A 317 16.74 24.23 8.61
N TRP A 318 16.11 24.22 7.43
CA TRP A 318 14.65 24.13 7.28
C TRP A 318 14.10 22.90 7.98
N ASN A 319 14.63 21.71 7.65
CA ASN A 319 14.21 20.44 8.22
C ASN A 319 14.40 20.40 9.74
N ARG A 320 15.50 20.95 10.26
CA ARG A 320 15.73 21.08 11.70
C ARG A 320 14.70 21.98 12.38
N ASN A 321 14.39 23.12 11.78
CA ASN A 321 13.40 24.05 12.33
C ASN A 321 11.99 23.44 12.27
N LEU A 322 11.61 22.83 11.17
CA LEU A 322 10.35 22.12 10.99
C LEU A 322 10.19 21.01 12.05
N THR A 323 11.22 20.17 12.22
CA THR A 323 11.27 19.12 13.25
C THR A 323 11.14 19.70 14.66
N ARG A 324 11.80 20.82 14.95
CA ARG A 324 11.67 21.49 16.25
C ARG A 324 10.23 21.97 16.47
N LYS A 325 9.56 22.52 15.45
CA LYS A 325 8.16 22.94 15.56
C LYS A 325 7.23 21.75 15.78
N PHE A 326 7.46 20.65 15.05
CA PHE A 326 6.76 19.38 15.26
C PHE A 326 6.86 18.90 16.73
N PHE A 327 8.06 18.85 17.31
CA PHE A 327 8.21 18.40 18.70
C PHE A 327 7.62 19.36 19.73
N LEU A 328 7.65 20.67 19.49
CA LEU A 328 6.97 21.63 20.35
C LEU A 328 5.46 21.37 20.43
N ASP A 329 4.84 21.00 19.31
CA ASP A 329 3.43 20.62 19.28
C ASP A 329 3.21 19.25 19.93
N LEU A 330 4.08 18.27 19.62
CA LEU A 330 4.01 16.91 20.15
C LEU A 330 4.11 16.87 21.69
N ASP A 331 4.95 17.70 22.29
CA ASP A 331 5.11 17.79 23.75
C ASP A 331 3.83 18.27 24.46
N ASN A 332 2.93 18.93 23.74
CA ASN A 332 1.63 19.38 24.26
C ASN A 332 0.50 18.36 24.06
N LEU A 333 0.77 17.22 23.40
CA LEU A 333 -0.23 16.17 23.22
C LEU A 333 -0.40 15.38 24.51
N HIS A 334 -1.56 15.54 25.13
CA HIS A 334 -2.07 14.62 26.14
C HIS A 334 -2.94 13.58 25.43
N SER A 335 -2.31 12.48 25.02
CA SER A 335 -3.00 11.32 24.47
C SER A 335 -2.80 10.13 25.38
N ASP A 336 -3.90 9.47 25.74
CA ASP A 336 -3.86 8.17 26.41
C ASP A 336 -3.47 7.05 25.44
N SER A 337 -3.60 7.28 24.13
CA SER A 337 -3.25 6.33 23.07
C SER A 337 -1.79 6.48 22.65
N HIS A 338 -1.10 5.36 22.52
CA HIS A 338 0.27 5.27 21.99
C HIS A 338 0.27 5.16 20.47
N LEU A 339 1.19 5.88 19.81
CA LEU A 339 1.46 5.73 18.39
C LEU A 339 2.78 4.96 18.20
N VAL A 340 2.72 3.82 17.51
CA VAL A 340 3.90 3.06 17.12
C VAL A 340 4.33 3.44 15.70
N LEU A 341 5.49 4.07 15.59
CA LEU A 341 6.12 4.45 14.33
C LEU A 341 7.07 3.36 13.86
N PHE A 342 6.87 2.84 12.66
CA PHE A 342 7.73 1.87 12.02
C PHE A 342 8.48 2.53 10.85
N PHE A 343 9.80 2.68 11.00
CA PHE A 343 10.68 3.05 9.90
C PHE A 343 11.33 1.78 9.35
N ASP A 344 10.97 1.34 8.14
CA ASP A 344 11.53 0.15 7.50
C ASP A 344 12.52 0.51 6.38
N HIS A 345 13.38 -0.44 6.03
CA HIS A 345 14.44 -0.30 5.03
C HIS A 345 15.35 0.91 5.27
N TYR A 346 15.73 1.15 6.53
CA TYR A 346 16.59 2.27 6.93
C TYR A 346 17.85 2.42 6.06
N GLU A 347 18.44 1.32 5.59
CA GLU A 347 19.62 1.38 4.72
C GLU A 347 19.36 2.11 3.38
N LYS A 348 18.11 2.18 2.93
CA LYS A 348 17.68 2.75 1.64
C LYS A 348 17.41 4.25 1.70
N SER A 349 17.28 4.85 2.88
CA SER A 349 17.08 6.29 2.96
C SER A 349 18.34 7.05 2.52
N ASP A 350 18.16 8.23 1.97
CA ASP A 350 19.28 9.09 1.63
C ASP A 350 20.04 9.57 2.88
N LYS A 351 21.22 10.16 2.66
CA LYS A 351 22.08 10.61 3.75
C LYS A 351 21.44 11.71 4.59
N ASP A 352 20.68 12.63 3.99
CA ASP A 352 20.09 13.76 4.70
C ASP A 352 18.94 13.29 5.61
N VAL A 353 18.13 12.32 5.17
CA VAL A 353 17.12 11.64 5.98
C VAL A 353 17.76 10.79 7.08
N LYS A 354 18.87 10.06 6.80
CA LYS A 354 19.61 9.34 7.86
C LYS A 354 20.17 10.31 8.92
N ASP A 355 20.77 11.41 8.47
CA ASP A 355 21.35 12.45 9.33
C ASP A 355 20.25 13.08 10.18
N TRP A 356 19.09 13.41 9.59
CA TRP A 356 17.92 13.93 10.29
C TRP A 356 17.37 12.92 11.31
N LEU A 357 17.14 11.68 10.90
CA LEU A 357 16.55 10.66 11.76
C LEU A 357 17.43 10.45 12.99
N ASN A 358 18.75 10.29 12.82
CA ASN A 358 19.66 10.07 13.94
C ASN A 358 19.85 11.30 14.84
N ASN A 359 20.02 12.48 14.25
CA ASN A 359 20.54 13.65 14.97
C ASN A 359 19.48 14.69 15.33
N ALA A 360 18.28 14.63 14.76
CA ALA A 360 17.19 15.56 15.04
C ALA A 360 15.96 14.83 15.57
N PHE A 361 15.44 13.86 14.82
CA PHE A 361 14.22 13.16 15.22
C PHE A 361 14.47 12.24 16.43
N LEU A 362 15.38 11.27 16.28
CA LEU A 362 15.74 10.35 17.36
C LEU A 362 16.61 10.96 18.42
N ALA A 363 17.10 12.20 18.28
CA ALA A 363 17.80 12.90 19.35
C ALA A 363 16.83 13.68 20.26
N SER A 364 15.59 13.88 19.81
CA SER A 364 14.56 14.55 20.59
C SER A 364 14.07 13.59 21.69
N ASN A 365 14.04 14.07 22.94
CA ASN A 365 13.84 13.22 24.11
C ASN A 365 12.39 12.72 24.21
N PHE A 366 12.11 11.49 23.73
CA PHE A 366 10.77 10.87 23.74
C PHE A 366 10.23 10.49 25.13
N ARG A 367 10.91 10.83 26.23
CA ARG A 367 10.58 10.31 27.58
C ARG A 367 9.13 10.52 28.00
N HIS A 368 8.46 11.55 27.48
CA HIS A 368 7.08 11.88 27.82
C HIS A 368 6.14 11.86 26.62
N THR A 369 6.62 11.45 25.45
CA THR A 369 5.79 11.41 24.24
C THR A 369 5.02 10.09 24.17
N PRO A 370 3.81 10.08 23.58
CA PRO A 370 3.05 8.86 23.34
C PRO A 370 3.65 8.00 22.20
N ILE A 371 4.82 8.37 21.66
CA ILE A 371 5.42 7.73 20.49
C ILE A 371 6.39 6.62 20.89
N ILE A 372 6.16 5.42 20.34
CA ILE A 372 7.12 4.31 20.35
C ILE A 372 7.70 4.20 18.94
N THR A 373 9.02 4.30 18.81
CA THR A 373 9.68 4.24 17.50
C THR A 373 10.40 2.90 17.31
N VAL A 374 10.12 2.24 16.19
CA VAL A 374 10.82 1.05 15.72
C VAL A 374 11.52 1.42 14.42
N VAL A 375 12.84 1.27 14.37
CA VAL A 375 13.63 1.45 13.15
C VAL A 375 14.24 0.13 12.75
N ALA A 376 14.00 -0.28 11.51
CA ALA A 376 14.50 -1.52 10.95
C ALA A 376 15.29 -1.29 9.66
N GLY A 377 16.40 -2.03 9.53
CA GLY A 377 17.21 -1.99 8.32
C GLY A 377 18.38 -2.94 8.33
N GLN A 378 19.27 -2.79 7.35
CA GLN A 378 20.54 -3.52 7.31
C GLN A 378 21.63 -2.82 8.13
N ASP A 379 21.59 -1.50 8.18
CA ASP A 379 22.57 -0.67 8.89
C ASP A 379 22.16 -0.51 10.36
N GLU A 380 23.15 -0.50 11.26
CA GLU A 380 22.92 -0.10 12.65
C GLU A 380 22.71 1.41 12.73
N LEU A 381 21.74 1.83 13.55
CA LEU A 381 21.53 3.24 13.88
C LEU A 381 22.76 3.85 14.57
N SER A 382 23.16 5.04 14.13
CA SER A 382 24.29 5.79 14.68
C SER A 382 23.89 6.70 15.84
N VAL A 383 22.91 6.30 16.66
CA VAL A 383 22.41 7.11 17.79
C VAL A 383 23.43 7.09 18.94
N ASP A 384 23.60 8.25 19.58
CA ASP A 384 24.51 8.44 20.73
C ASP A 384 24.25 7.36 21.79
N ARG A 385 25.34 6.75 22.29
CA ARG A 385 25.31 5.73 23.33
C ARG A 385 24.78 6.24 24.67
N SER A 386 24.72 7.56 24.86
CA SER A 386 24.07 8.18 26.01
C SER A 386 22.56 7.89 26.11
N TRP A 387 21.94 7.42 25.02
CA TRP A 387 20.54 6.98 25.02
C TRP A 387 20.37 5.66 25.76
N THR A 388 20.01 5.76 27.04
CA THR A 388 19.70 4.61 27.92
C THR A 388 18.36 3.94 27.61
N ASN A 389 17.49 4.62 26.85
CA ASN A 389 16.07 4.28 26.68
C ASN A 389 15.78 3.57 25.34
N GLN A 390 16.74 2.76 24.89
CA GLN A 390 16.67 2.06 23.61
C GLN A 390 16.90 0.56 23.77
N ARG A 391 16.21 -0.23 22.93
CA ARG A 391 16.51 -1.65 22.73
C ARG A 391 17.13 -1.85 21.36
N ARG A 392 18.16 -2.67 21.30
CA ARG A 392 18.87 -3.01 20.05
C ARG A 392 18.81 -4.51 19.85
N PHE A 393 18.31 -4.91 18.69
CA PHE A 393 18.20 -6.30 18.27
C PHE A 393 18.97 -6.48 16.96
N HIS A 394 20.10 -7.18 17.05
CA HIS A 394 20.84 -7.62 15.88
C HIS A 394 20.32 -9.01 15.48
N LEU A 395 19.68 -9.10 14.32
CA LEU A 395 19.18 -10.36 13.77
C LEU A 395 20.29 -11.06 13.00
N ASP A 396 20.94 -12.01 13.67
CA ASP A 396 21.96 -12.90 13.11
C ASP A 396 21.36 -14.23 12.63
N GLY A 397 22.22 -15.07 12.04
CA GLY A 397 21.87 -16.44 11.70
C GLY A 397 21.41 -17.22 12.94
N VAL A 398 20.30 -17.94 12.82
CA VAL A 398 19.75 -18.74 13.93
C VAL A 398 20.52 -20.05 14.11
N SER A 399 20.35 -20.72 15.25
CA SER A 399 20.94 -22.04 15.49
C SER A 399 20.24 -23.15 14.69
N VAL A 400 20.91 -24.28 14.52
CA VAL A 400 20.30 -25.47 13.89
C VAL A 400 19.08 -25.97 14.68
N ASP A 401 19.06 -25.80 15.99
CA ASP A 401 17.90 -26.14 16.85
C ASP A 401 16.67 -25.30 16.51
N CYS A 402 16.85 -24.05 16.08
CA CYS A 402 15.75 -23.25 15.58
C CYS A 402 15.15 -23.84 14.30
N TYR A 403 15.97 -24.38 13.39
CA TYR A 403 15.47 -25.06 12.19
C TYR A 403 14.70 -26.33 12.55
N TYR A 404 15.23 -27.14 13.47
CA TYR A 404 14.54 -28.33 13.96
C TYR A 404 13.17 -28.01 14.57
N ARG A 405 13.12 -27.02 15.47
CA ARG A 405 11.87 -26.58 16.10
C ARG A 405 10.86 -26.11 15.06
N TYR A 406 11.29 -25.31 14.10
CA TYR A 406 10.45 -24.80 13.03
C TYR A 406 9.85 -25.92 12.17
N VAL A 407 10.69 -26.86 11.67
CA VAL A 407 10.24 -28.01 10.87
C VAL A 407 9.23 -28.86 11.63
N LYS A 408 9.50 -29.11 12.92
CA LYS A 408 8.59 -29.87 13.81
C LYS A 408 7.24 -29.17 13.97
N GLN A 409 7.23 -27.86 14.20
CA GLN A 409 6.00 -27.08 14.34
C GLN A 409 5.20 -27.02 13.03
N CYS A 410 5.88 -26.98 11.89
CA CYS A 410 5.29 -27.07 10.56
C CYS A 410 4.75 -28.47 10.20
N LYS A 411 4.98 -29.49 11.04
CA LYS A 411 4.60 -30.90 10.78
C LYS A 411 5.15 -31.44 9.44
N VAL A 412 6.34 -30.98 9.06
CA VAL A 412 7.08 -31.47 7.89
C VAL A 412 8.13 -32.48 8.35
N SER A 413 8.34 -33.54 7.57
CA SER A 413 9.39 -34.53 7.84
C SER A 413 10.59 -34.22 6.94
N ILE A 414 11.71 -33.86 7.55
CA ILE A 414 13.00 -33.63 6.88
C ILE A 414 14.04 -34.40 7.67
N ASP A 415 14.95 -35.09 6.98
CA ASP A 415 16.04 -35.81 7.64
C ASP A 415 16.90 -34.84 8.48
N PRO A 416 17.22 -35.18 9.74
CA PRO A 416 18.05 -34.31 10.58
C PRO A 416 19.41 -33.92 9.99
N GLU A 417 20.07 -34.83 9.27
CA GLU A 417 21.34 -34.51 8.61
C GLU A 417 21.14 -33.53 7.46
N ASP A 418 20.01 -33.58 6.76
CA ASP A 418 19.68 -32.58 5.75
C ASP A 418 19.37 -31.21 6.38
N ILE A 419 18.71 -31.15 7.53
CA ILE A 419 18.53 -29.90 8.28
C ILE A 419 19.88 -29.28 8.64
N LYS A 420 20.85 -30.08 9.12
CA LYS A 420 22.22 -29.61 9.39
C LYS A 420 22.92 -29.10 8.14
N LYS A 421 22.80 -29.81 7.01
CA LYS A 421 23.36 -29.36 5.72
C LYS A 421 22.75 -28.05 5.28
N TYR A 422 21.42 -27.90 5.34
CA TYR A 422 20.73 -26.66 5.02
C TYR A 422 21.18 -25.52 5.93
N HIS A 423 21.28 -25.76 7.24
CA HIS A 423 21.77 -24.77 8.19
C HIS A 423 23.19 -24.30 7.85
N ALA A 424 24.10 -25.22 7.56
CA ALA A 424 25.48 -24.90 7.17
C ALA A 424 25.54 -24.11 5.85
N VAL A 425 24.79 -24.53 4.83
CA VAL A 425 24.75 -23.88 3.51
C VAL A 425 24.15 -22.48 3.61
N LEU A 426 23.06 -22.33 4.34
CA LEU A 426 22.35 -21.06 4.51
C LEU A 426 22.96 -20.16 5.59
N ARG A 427 24.00 -20.66 6.30
CA ARG A 427 24.65 -19.99 7.43
C ARG A 427 23.65 -19.51 8.48
N GLY A 428 22.64 -20.34 8.76
CA GLY A 428 21.55 -20.02 9.69
C GLY A 428 20.55 -18.95 9.21
N SER A 429 20.54 -18.56 7.93
CA SER A 429 19.57 -17.59 7.41
C SER A 429 18.13 -18.17 7.37
N PRO A 430 17.19 -17.62 8.16
CA PRO A 430 15.85 -18.18 8.29
C PRO A 430 15.02 -18.05 7.00
N GLY A 431 15.17 -16.96 6.24
CA GLY A 431 14.32 -16.67 5.08
C GLY A 431 14.29 -17.80 4.03
N PRO A 432 15.44 -18.18 3.43
CA PRO A 432 15.47 -19.26 2.44
C PRO A 432 15.01 -20.61 3.00
N PHE A 433 15.28 -20.88 4.27
CA PHE A 433 14.87 -22.13 4.91
C PHE A 433 13.35 -22.19 5.12
N VAL A 434 12.73 -21.10 5.56
CA VAL A 434 11.27 -20.95 5.68
C VAL A 434 10.61 -21.19 4.31
N THR A 435 11.11 -20.52 3.25
CA THR A 435 10.60 -20.70 1.89
C THR A 435 10.68 -22.16 1.43
N PHE A 436 11.80 -22.84 1.72
CA PHE A 436 11.97 -24.25 1.40
C PHE A 436 10.94 -25.14 2.12
N VAL A 437 10.78 -24.98 3.43
CA VAL A 437 9.82 -25.77 4.23
C VAL A 437 8.38 -25.50 3.78
N GLN A 438 8.02 -24.25 3.50
CA GLN A 438 6.70 -23.89 2.96
C GLN A 438 6.44 -24.54 1.60
N GLY A 439 7.45 -24.58 0.72
CA GLY A 439 7.37 -25.28 -0.55
C GLY A 439 7.13 -26.79 -0.41
N LEU A 440 7.57 -27.42 0.68
CA LEU A 440 7.27 -28.82 0.99
C LEU A 440 5.84 -29.01 1.49
N ILE A 441 5.28 -28.03 2.22
CA ILE A 441 3.88 -28.07 2.69
C ILE A 441 2.93 -28.01 1.50
N LEU A 442 3.17 -27.10 0.54
CA LEU A 442 2.30 -26.89 -0.62
C LEU A 442 2.29 -28.07 -1.61
N LYS A 443 3.25 -28.99 -1.52
CA LYS A 443 3.34 -30.18 -2.38
C LYS A 443 2.60 -31.40 -1.80
N LYS A 444 2.16 -31.32 -0.55
CA LYS A 444 1.29 -32.33 0.08
C LYS A 444 -0.16 -31.95 -0.17
#